data_AF-A0A496UUB6-F1
#
_entry.id   AF-A0A496UUB6-F1
#
_cell.length_a   1.000
_cell.length_b   1.000
_cell.length_c   1.000
_cell.angle_alpha   90.00
_cell.angle_beta   90.00
_cell.angle_gamma   90.00
#
_symmetry.space_group_name_H-M   'P 1'
#
loop_
_entity.id
_entity.type
_entity.pdbx_description
1 polymer ?
#
loop_
_entity_poly.entity_id
_entity_poly.type
_entity_poly.pdbx_seq_one_letter_code
_entity_poly.pdbx_strand_id
1 'polypeptide(L)' 'QVARLYDPFYTTRRGRGGMGLGMHIVYTNVTQVLGGTLECRSRRGHGMTLEMRIPSQAEVARD' A
#
# COMPACT_ATOMS: atom_id res chain seq x y z
N GLN A 1 4.51 8.00 -10.28
CA GLN A 1 3.21 7.80 -9.59
C GLN A 1 3.32 6.70 -8.54
N VAL A 2 3.90 5.53 -8.87
CA VAL A 2 4.11 4.43 -7.89
C VAL A 2 4.84 4.89 -6.62
N ALA A 3 5.89 5.70 -6.75
CA ALA A 3 6.66 6.19 -5.60
C ALA A 3 5.84 6.96 -4.54
N ARG A 4 4.72 7.59 -4.94
CA ARG A 4 3.84 8.37 -4.04
C ARG A 4 2.56 7.64 -3.66
N LEU A 5 2.39 6.40 -4.12
CA LEU A 5 1.16 5.63 -3.94
C LEU A 5 0.81 5.42 -2.46
N TYR A 6 1.83 5.31 -1.62
CA TYR A 6 1.70 5.05 -0.18
C TYR A 6 1.76 6.32 0.68
N ASP A 7 1.98 7.49 0.06
CA ASP A 7 1.97 8.76 0.76
C ASP A 7 0.55 8.99 1.32
N PRO A 8 0.42 9.35 2.61
CA PRO A 8 -0.88 9.72 3.15
C PRO A 8 -1.45 10.91 2.38
N PHE A 9 -2.75 10.84 2.10
CA PHE A 9 -3.52 11.85 1.37
C PHE A 9 -3.19 12.02 -0.12
N TYR A 10 -2.26 11.22 -0.68
CA TYR A 10 -2.03 11.23 -2.11
C TYR A 10 -3.19 10.59 -2.86
N THR A 11 -3.79 11.34 -3.78
CA THR A 11 -4.95 10.90 -4.56
C THR A 11 -5.00 11.59 -5.92
N THR A 12 -5.31 10.83 -6.96
CA THR A 12 -5.63 11.37 -8.29
C THR A 12 -7.09 11.79 -8.42
N ARG A 13 -7.93 11.50 -7.40
CA ARG A 13 -9.36 11.88 -7.34
C ARG A 13 -9.61 13.08 -6.43
N ARG A 14 -8.62 13.98 -6.27
CA ARG A 14 -8.76 15.16 -5.40
C ARG A 14 -9.96 16.00 -5.87
N GLY A 15 -10.84 16.37 -4.94
CA GLY A 15 -12.08 17.11 -5.23
C GLY A 15 -13.19 16.29 -5.90
N ARG A 16 -12.99 14.99 -6.15
CA ARG A 16 -13.98 14.08 -6.76
C ARG A 16 -14.33 12.88 -5.87
N GLY A 17 -14.06 13.00 -4.58
CA GLY A 17 -14.18 11.90 -3.61
C GLY A 17 -12.96 10.98 -3.62
N GLY A 18 -12.43 10.70 -2.43
CA GLY A 18 -11.25 9.86 -2.22
C GLY A 18 -10.14 10.62 -1.48
N MET A 19 -10.03 10.35 -0.18
CA MET A 19 -9.09 11.03 0.73
C MET A 19 -7.63 10.66 0.53
N GLY A 20 -7.31 9.64 -0.30
CA GLY A 20 -5.92 9.21 -0.50
C GLY A 20 -5.32 8.44 0.68
N LEU A 21 -6.14 7.80 1.51
CA LEU A 21 -5.67 7.05 2.68
C LEU A 21 -5.60 5.54 2.47
N GLY A 22 -6.34 4.99 1.48
CA GLY A 22 -6.46 3.54 1.34
C GLY A 22 -5.12 2.82 1.16
N MET A 23 -4.26 3.31 0.26
CA MET A 23 -2.96 2.69 0.02
C MET A 23 -1.95 2.94 1.14
N HIS A 24 -2.06 4.06 1.85
CA HIS A 24 -1.27 4.30 3.06
C HIS A 24 -1.62 3.26 4.14
N ILE A 25 -2.92 3.00 4.37
CA ILE A 25 -3.40 1.99 5.31
C ILE A 25 -2.89 0.59 4.92
N VAL A 26 -2.99 0.23 3.64
CA VAL A 26 -2.47 -1.06 3.14
C VAL A 26 -0.98 -1.19 3.40
N TYR A 27 -0.19 -0.16 3.09
CA TYR A 27 1.26 -0.16 3.32
C TYR A 27 1.60 -0.35 4.80
N THR A 28 0.98 0.41 5.70
CA THR A 28 1.20 0.31 7.14
C THR A 28 0.82 -1.07 7.67
N ASN A 29 -0.35 -1.59 7.29
CA ASN A 29 -0.76 -2.92 7.74
C ASN A 29 0.18 -4.02 7.25
N VAL A 30 0.54 -4.02 5.97
CA VAL A 30 1.43 -5.05 5.42
C VAL A 30 2.83 -4.95 6.05
N THR A 31 3.42 -3.76 6.10
CA THR A 31 4.84 -3.62 6.49
C THR A 31 5.08 -3.50 7.99
N GLN A 32 4.20 -2.80 8.72
CA GLN A 32 4.40 -2.50 10.15
C GLN A 32 3.67 -3.47 11.06
N VAL A 33 2.46 -3.89 10.69
CA VAL A 33 1.63 -4.76 11.53
C VAL A 33 1.89 -6.23 11.22
N LEU A 34 1.98 -6.58 9.94
CA LEU A 34 2.06 -7.98 9.49
C LEU A 34 3.49 -8.42 9.15
N GLY A 35 4.49 -7.54 9.24
CA GLY A 35 5.89 -7.88 8.93
C GLY A 35 6.12 -8.34 7.48
N GLY A 36 5.23 -7.96 6.57
CA GLY A 36 5.27 -8.32 5.16
C GLY A 36 5.91 -7.26 4.27
N THR A 37 5.88 -7.53 2.97
CA THR A 37 6.39 -6.64 1.91
C THR A 37 5.32 -6.36 0.86
N LEU A 38 5.36 -5.16 0.28
CA LEU A 38 4.44 -4.70 -0.74
C LEU A 38 5.20 -4.18 -1.97
N GLU A 39 4.92 -4.74 -3.13
CA GLU A 39 5.46 -4.28 -4.42
C GLU A 39 4.33 -3.78 -5.32
N CYS A 40 4.61 -2.73 -6.10
CA CYS A 40 3.68 -2.21 -7.10
C CYS A 40 4.36 -2.10 -8.46
N ARG A 41 3.75 -2.70 -9.47
CA ARG A 41 4.18 -2.65 -10.86
C ARG A 41 3.07 -2.01 -11.67
N SER A 42 3.35 -0.90 -12.34
CA SER A 42 2.38 -0.23 -13.19
C SER A 42 3.06 0.36 -14.42
N ARG A 43 2.41 0.17 -15.56
CA ARG A 43 2.77 0.79 -16.84
C ARG A 43 1.53 1.47 -17.41
N ARG A 44 1.67 2.71 -17.88
CA ARG A 44 0.55 3.45 -18.51
C ARG A 44 -0.08 2.62 -19.62
N GLY A 45 -1.41 2.58 -19.65
CA GLY A 45 -2.19 1.79 -20.61
C GLY A 45 -2.23 0.28 -20.34
N HIS A 46 -1.55 -0.24 -19.31
CA HIS A 46 -1.45 -1.68 -19.02
C HIS A 46 -1.97 -2.06 -17.63
N GLY A 47 -2.63 -1.13 -16.94
CA GLY A 47 -3.12 -1.33 -15.58
C GLY A 47 -2.02 -1.24 -14.51
N MET A 48 -2.32 -1.85 -13.37
CA MET A 48 -1.48 -1.86 -12.18
C MET A 48 -1.62 -3.20 -11.47
N THR A 49 -0.51 -3.75 -11.01
CA THR A 49 -0.44 -4.96 -10.21
C THR A 49 0.20 -4.60 -8.86
N LEU A 50 -0.48 -5.00 -7.78
CA LEU A 50 0.05 -4.97 -6.42
C LEU A 50 0.33 -6.40 -5.98
N GLU A 51 1.54 -6.65 -5.50
CA GLU A 51 1.96 -7.95 -5.00
C GLU A 51 2.32 -7.81 -3.52
N MET A 52 1.71 -8.66 -2.69
CA MET A 52 1.91 -8.64 -1.23
C MET A 52 2.48 -9.97 -0.80
N ARG A 53 3.53 -9.95 0.00
CA ARG A 53 4.07 -11.14 0.67
C ARG A 53 3.92 -10.94 2.16
N ILE A 54 3.21 -11.85 2.80
CA ILE A 54 2.93 -11.79 4.23
C ILE A 54 3.42 -13.12 4.83
N PRO A 55 4.15 -13.09 5.95
CA PRO A 55 4.49 -14.30 6.70
C PRO A 55 3.24 -15.10 7.06
N SER A 56 3.30 -16.43 6.94
CA SER A 56 2.15 -17.30 7.31
C SER A 56 1.85 -17.28 8.81
N GLN A 57 2.80 -16.82 9.62
CA GLN A 57 2.63 -16.53 11.04
C GLN A 57 3.23 -15.15 11.31
N ALA A 58 2.45 -14.28 11.94
CA ALA A 58 2.96 -13.00 12.41
C ALA A 58 3.95 -13.26 13.56
N GLU A 59 5.12 -12.62 13.50
CA GLU A 59 5.94 -12.51 14.70
C GLU A 59 5.15 -11.70 15.72
N VAL A 60 4.82 -12.32 16.87
CA VAL A 60 4.22 -11.60 17.98
C VAL A 60 5.24 -10.56 18.42
N ALA A 61 4.93 -9.28 18.20
CA ALA A 61 5.72 -8.20 18.75
C ALA A 61 5.87 -8.45 20.26
N ARG A 62 7.10 -8.71 20.71
CA ARG A 62 7.41 -8.80 22.14
C ARG A 62 7.32 -7.37 22.69
N ASP A 63 6.45 -7.18 23.68
CA ASP A 63 6.35 -5.94 24.45
C ASP A 63 7.69 -5.54 25.10
#